data_AF-A0A2N3Y6Y2-F1
#
_entry.id   AF-A0A2N3Y6Y2-F1
#
_cell.length_a   1.000
_cell.length_b   1.000
_cell.length_c   1.000
_cell.angle_alpha   90.00
_cell.angle_beta   90.00
_cell.angle_gamma   90.00
#
_symmetry.space_group_name_H-M   'P 1'
#
loop_
_entity.id
_entity.type
_entity.pdbx_description
1 polymer ?
#
loop_
_entity_poly.entity_id
_entity_poly.type
_entity_poly.pdbx_seq_one_letter_code
_entity_poly.pdbx_strand_id
1 'polypeptide(L)'
;MFTLTEQALTGEQARAAGSTASRTYIEAAPGSGKTTVAAERFGMLRFAPDRDDRAVVAVSFTRSATAELRQRIRLRWGPSALVWPHRVVTLDTILCDMLSHLLRRRLLRWPGGQQELVVHDTWKVRLKHNWKRQQPYLTLNGDEVSVSIAWPRRPENRVDLESFREAIKDGECTHDDVRTILAAALNQSAIARVVAQRLRETVRAVIVDEVFDANSLDLLLVKIACDQGIGTTIIGDPWQALYRFRGARPEQVPALVDEHEFSYNPLTKSFRFRTHAANVLSTELRSGHPVVLPKAESAHADVVLSGKWNDLWDCGENVLPLSFGSTPESPPESAAVLLLDQVTQTTVGHHAVFLQDALTNLGITDPEALRRMAQPFTRILEILRSDTSEAADTAWKQLSAVIKQESPREFPRKHPVQVARLKKIRQVLRSKERRFIPGLTIHQAKGREWGTVAVGITDREQTMLATGLDVRNEEHRKLYVALTRGRDRTIAI
;
A
#
# COMPACT_ATOMS: atom_id res chain seq x y z
N MET A 1 27.07 -2.21 13.08
CA MET A 1 27.59 -0.88 13.39
C MET A 1 27.35 -0.01 12.15
N PHE A 2 26.17 0.61 12.02
CA PHE A 2 25.83 1.47 10.88
C PHE A 2 26.26 2.90 11.23
N THR A 3 27.31 3.37 10.58
CA THR A 3 27.75 4.77 10.59
C THR A 3 26.75 5.61 9.80
N LEU A 4 25.77 6.20 10.49
CA LEU A 4 24.93 7.27 9.95
C LEU A 4 25.74 8.56 9.97
N THR A 5 26.49 8.83 8.91
CA THR A 5 26.94 10.20 8.63
C THR A 5 25.71 11.07 8.47
N GLU A 6 25.55 12.08 9.34
CA GLU A 6 24.61 13.18 9.16
C GLU A 6 24.86 13.83 7.80
N GLN A 7 24.13 13.42 6.77
CA GLN A 7 24.18 14.12 5.50
C GLN A 7 23.54 15.49 5.70
N ALA A 8 24.34 16.53 5.43
CA ALA A 8 23.86 17.90 5.35
C ALA A 8 22.74 18.00 4.31
N LEU A 9 21.70 18.78 4.62
CA LEU A 9 20.61 19.03 3.70
C LEU A 9 21.13 19.74 2.44
N THR A 10 20.57 19.40 1.29
CA THR A 10 20.78 20.23 0.09
C THR A 10 20.12 21.59 0.24
N GLY A 11 20.51 22.56 -0.59
CA GLY A 11 19.83 23.87 -0.62
C GLY A 11 18.33 23.77 -0.90
N GLU A 12 17.89 22.86 -1.78
CA GLU A 12 16.46 22.60 -2.03
C GLU A 12 15.75 22.05 -0.78
N GLN A 13 16.33 21.04 -0.14
CA GLN A 13 15.78 20.44 1.07
C GLN A 13 15.71 21.43 2.23
N ALA A 14 16.76 22.25 2.42
CA ALA A 14 16.80 23.28 3.46
C ALA A 14 15.73 24.36 3.23
N ARG A 15 15.56 24.84 2.00
CA ARG A 15 14.49 25.80 1.64
C ARG A 15 13.10 25.22 1.85
N ALA A 16 12.86 23.98 1.42
CA ALA A 16 11.57 23.32 1.56
C ALA A 16 11.20 23.07 3.03
N ALA A 17 12.15 22.58 3.84
CA ALA A 17 11.94 22.34 5.27
C ALA A 17 11.77 23.65 6.07
N GLY A 18 12.57 24.67 5.73
CA GLY A 18 12.58 25.97 6.40
C GLY A 18 11.57 26.99 5.87
N SER A 19 10.71 26.61 4.93
CA SER A 19 9.72 27.51 4.32
C SER A 19 8.86 28.20 5.40
N THR A 20 8.78 29.52 5.34
CA THR A 20 7.91 30.32 6.23
C THR A 20 6.48 30.41 5.71
N ALA A 21 6.19 29.91 4.51
CA ALA A 21 4.85 29.90 3.96
C ALA A 21 3.93 29.01 4.81
N SER A 22 2.73 29.53 5.12
CA SER A 22 1.71 28.77 5.85
C SER A 22 1.24 27.54 5.08
N ARG A 23 1.30 27.57 3.75
CA ARG A 23 0.92 26.48 2.85
C ARG A 23 2.10 26.14 1.94
N THR A 24 2.63 24.94 2.05
CA THR A 24 3.85 24.50 1.35
C THR A 24 3.60 23.20 0.62
N TYR A 25 3.83 23.17 -0.70
CA TYR A 25 3.79 21.96 -1.50
C TYR A 25 5.21 21.56 -1.88
N ILE A 26 5.62 20.38 -1.43
CA ILE A 26 6.94 19.81 -1.70
C ILE A 26 6.80 18.68 -2.71
N GLU A 27 7.18 18.94 -3.96
CA GLU A 27 7.23 17.92 -5.00
C GLU A 27 8.57 17.20 -4.96
N ALA A 28 8.56 15.92 -4.61
CA ALA A 28 9.78 15.17 -4.35
C ALA A 28 10.08 14.13 -5.43
N ALA A 29 11.18 14.29 -6.17
CA ALA A 29 11.66 13.26 -7.08
C ALA A 29 12.01 11.93 -6.35
N PRO A 30 12.01 10.78 -7.04
CA PRO A 30 12.35 9.52 -6.41
C PRO A 30 13.75 9.56 -5.81
N GLY A 31 13.88 9.23 -4.53
CA GLY A 31 15.16 9.27 -3.83
C GLY A 31 15.68 10.66 -3.49
N SER A 32 14.87 11.73 -3.58
CA SER A 32 15.31 13.10 -3.25
C SER A 32 15.30 13.43 -1.74
N GLY A 33 14.93 12.46 -0.90
CA GLY A 33 14.91 12.64 0.56
C GLY A 33 13.61 13.25 1.11
N LYS A 34 12.47 13.01 0.45
CA LYS A 34 11.10 13.29 0.94
C LYS A 34 10.94 13.14 2.46
N THR A 35 11.20 11.95 2.99
CA THR A 35 10.99 11.64 4.41
C THR A 35 11.96 12.41 5.31
N THR A 36 13.17 12.71 4.83
CA THR A 36 14.11 13.58 5.52
C THR A 36 13.54 15.00 5.61
N VAL A 37 13.07 15.57 4.50
CA VAL A 37 12.46 16.91 4.50
C VAL A 37 11.21 16.98 5.36
N ALA A 38 10.36 15.94 5.35
CA ALA A 38 9.20 15.85 6.23
C ALA A 38 9.60 15.88 7.72
N ALA A 39 10.66 15.17 8.10
CA ALA A 39 11.18 15.15 9.47
C ALA A 39 11.75 16.52 9.89
N GLU A 40 12.51 17.18 9.00
CA GLU A 40 13.02 18.53 9.25
C GLU A 40 11.89 19.55 9.38
N ARG A 41 10.92 19.49 8.47
CA ARG A 41 9.76 20.37 8.48
C ARG A 41 8.98 20.23 9.79
N PHE A 42 8.78 19.00 10.26
CA PHE A 42 8.13 18.73 11.53
C PHE A 42 8.87 19.39 12.70
N GLY A 43 10.19 19.21 12.78
CA GLY A 43 11.00 19.81 13.84
C GLY A 43 11.01 21.33 13.80
N MET A 44 11.17 21.93 12.62
CA MET A 44 11.11 23.37 12.41
C MET A 44 9.78 23.97 12.86
N LEU A 45 8.66 23.33 12.54
CA LEU A 45 7.33 23.77 12.99
C LEU A 45 7.12 23.55 14.49
N ARG A 46 7.65 22.46 15.04
CA ARG A 46 7.54 22.12 16.47
C ARG A 46 8.29 23.11 17.36
N PHE A 47 9.47 23.52 16.94
CA PHE A 47 10.38 24.38 17.71
C PHE A 47 10.46 25.80 17.15
N ALA A 48 9.49 26.18 16.32
CA ALA A 48 9.33 27.56 15.89
C ALA A 48 9.21 28.49 17.12
N PRO A 49 9.76 29.72 17.06
CA PRO A 49 9.87 30.61 18.22
C PRO A 49 8.52 31.15 18.71
N ASP A 50 7.44 30.98 17.94
CA ASP A 50 6.10 31.34 18.36
C ASP A 50 5.56 30.38 19.42
N ARG A 51 5.08 30.94 20.54
CA ARG A 51 4.44 30.16 21.60
C ARG A 51 3.02 29.78 21.16
N ASP A 52 2.91 28.66 20.48
CA ASP A 52 1.65 28.00 20.14
C ASP A 52 1.70 26.54 20.58
N ASP A 53 0.93 26.23 21.63
CA ASP A 53 0.89 24.91 22.29
C ASP A 53 0.03 23.88 21.53
N ARG A 54 -0.61 24.27 20.41
CA ARG A 54 -1.36 23.34 19.57
C ARG A 54 -0.42 22.34 18.89
N ALA A 55 -0.98 21.21 18.49
CA ALA A 55 -0.24 20.10 17.92
C ALA A 55 0.38 20.43 16.55
N VAL A 56 1.57 19.87 16.33
CA VAL A 56 2.13 19.63 15.00
C VAL A 56 1.89 18.16 14.70
N VAL A 57 1.18 17.89 13.61
CA VAL A 57 0.73 16.55 13.25
C VAL A 57 1.31 16.18 11.90
N ALA A 58 2.07 15.08 11.83
CA ALA A 58 2.42 14.48 10.56
C ALA A 58 1.55 13.25 10.29
N VAL A 59 1.07 13.12 9.07
CA VAL A 59 0.24 11.99 8.63
C VAL A 59 0.85 11.29 7.42
N SER A 60 0.69 9.96 7.39
CA SER A 60 1.04 9.12 6.25
C SER A 60 -0.02 8.03 6.06
N PHE A 61 0.05 7.26 4.97
CA PHE A 61 -0.93 6.23 4.62
C PHE A 61 -0.66 4.88 5.27
N THR A 62 0.57 4.62 5.70
CA THR A 62 0.97 3.31 6.23
C THR A 62 1.58 3.42 7.62
N ARG A 63 1.38 2.37 8.42
CA ARG A 63 2.02 2.23 9.74
C ARG A 63 3.55 2.22 9.62
N SER A 64 4.10 1.63 8.56
CA SER A 64 5.55 1.60 8.31
C SER A 64 6.13 2.97 7.98
N ALA A 65 5.49 3.75 7.10
CA ALA A 65 5.94 5.11 6.79
C ALA A 65 5.83 6.04 8.00
N THR A 66 4.76 5.89 8.79
CA THR A 66 4.59 6.58 10.08
C THR A 66 5.73 6.24 11.05
N ALA A 67 6.07 4.96 11.19
CA ALA A 67 7.17 4.50 12.07
C ALA A 67 8.53 5.02 11.61
N GLU A 68 8.80 5.00 10.31
CA GLU A 68 10.02 5.54 9.72
C GLU A 68 10.15 7.06 9.99
N LEU A 69 9.10 7.82 9.73
CA LEU A 69 9.10 9.27 9.96
C LEU A 69 9.28 9.61 11.45
N ARG A 70 8.63 8.87 12.35
CA ARG A 70 8.84 9.00 13.81
C ARG A 70 10.29 8.76 14.20
N GLN A 71 10.90 7.70 13.66
CA GLN A 71 12.29 7.36 13.93
C GLN A 71 13.23 8.48 13.46
N ARG A 72 13.01 8.99 12.23
CA ARG A 72 13.81 10.10 11.70
C ARG A 72 13.67 11.37 12.54
N ILE A 73 12.46 11.75 12.92
CA ILE A 73 12.23 12.91 13.79
C ILE A 73 12.97 12.74 15.13
N ARG A 74 12.88 11.57 15.76
CA ARG A 74 13.59 11.30 17.03
C ARG A 74 15.09 11.41 16.90
N LEU A 75 15.65 10.88 15.80
CA LEU A 75 17.09 10.91 15.57
C LEU A 75 17.61 12.34 15.33
N ARG A 76 16.84 13.19 14.63
CA ARG A 76 17.29 14.53 14.25
C ARG A 76 16.95 15.62 15.26
N TRP A 77 15.77 15.54 15.87
CA TRP A 77 15.21 16.58 16.72
C TRP A 77 15.03 16.14 18.18
N GLY A 78 15.43 14.91 18.50
CA GLY A 78 15.31 14.33 19.83
C GLY A 78 13.89 13.81 20.15
N PRO A 79 13.74 13.01 21.23
CA PRO A 79 12.44 12.48 21.64
C PRO A 79 11.42 13.54 22.06
N SER A 80 11.87 14.71 22.53
CA SER A 80 11.02 15.83 22.95
C SER A 80 10.16 16.40 21.81
N ALA A 81 10.58 16.22 20.56
CA ALA A 81 9.82 16.64 19.38
C ALA A 81 8.45 15.94 19.28
N LEU A 82 8.33 14.72 19.81
CA LEU A 82 7.11 13.88 19.73
C LEU A 82 6.38 13.76 21.06
N VAL A 83 6.64 14.66 22.01
CA VAL A 83 5.84 14.76 23.25
C VAL A 83 4.45 15.29 22.89
N TRP A 84 3.44 14.80 23.61
CA TRP A 84 2.07 15.27 23.46
C TRP A 84 2.01 16.82 23.55
N PRO A 85 1.24 17.51 22.69
CA PRO A 85 0.24 16.98 21.75
C PRO A 85 0.78 16.62 20.35
N HIS A 86 2.08 16.73 20.11
CA HIS A 86 2.68 16.51 18.80
C HIS A 86 2.75 15.01 18.45
N ARG A 87 2.41 14.66 17.22
CA ARG A 87 2.30 13.25 16.83
C ARG A 87 2.52 13.02 15.35
N VAL A 88 2.98 11.81 15.06
CA VAL A 88 3.09 11.27 13.70
C VAL A 88 2.26 10.00 13.69
N VAL A 89 1.20 9.97 12.88
CA VAL A 89 0.15 8.94 12.86
C VAL A 89 -0.30 8.65 11.43
N THR A 90 -1.18 7.66 11.23
CA THR A 90 -1.83 7.48 9.93
C THR A 90 -3.02 8.42 9.77
N LEU A 91 -3.44 8.69 8.53
CA LEU A 91 -4.70 9.41 8.26
C LEU A 91 -5.90 8.71 8.90
N ASP A 92 -5.95 7.38 8.87
CA ASP A 92 -6.98 6.59 9.53
C ASP A 92 -7.07 6.84 11.04
N THR A 93 -5.93 7.09 11.70
CA THR A 93 -5.94 7.43 13.14
C THR A 93 -6.64 8.77 13.38
N ILE A 94 -6.42 9.77 12.52
CA ILE A 94 -7.10 11.07 12.59
C ILE A 94 -8.61 10.90 12.35
N LEU A 95 -8.98 10.07 11.38
CA LEU A 95 -10.39 9.76 11.10
C LEU A 95 -11.06 9.08 12.30
N CYS A 96 -10.44 8.07 12.90
CA CYS A 96 -10.96 7.42 14.11
C CYS A 96 -11.14 8.43 15.26
N ASP A 97 -10.14 9.29 15.53
CA ASP A 97 -10.25 10.33 16.55
C ASP A 97 -11.43 11.28 16.30
N MET A 98 -11.66 11.66 15.04
CA MET A 98 -12.79 12.51 14.66
C MET A 98 -14.13 11.82 14.90
N LEU A 99 -14.28 10.56 14.48
CA LEU A 99 -15.52 9.82 14.70
C LEU A 99 -15.79 9.66 16.21
N SER A 100 -14.78 9.27 16.99
CA SER A 100 -14.89 9.18 18.45
C SER A 100 -15.27 10.52 19.07
N HIS A 101 -14.72 11.64 18.58
CA HIS A 101 -15.12 12.97 19.05
C HIS A 101 -16.60 13.27 18.78
N LEU A 102 -17.08 12.98 17.56
CA LEU A 102 -18.48 13.21 17.18
C LEU A 102 -19.45 12.34 17.99
N LEU A 103 -19.09 11.08 18.25
CA LEU A 103 -19.87 10.16 19.09
C LEU A 103 -19.91 10.62 20.56
N ARG A 104 -18.76 10.98 21.16
CA ARG A 104 -18.70 11.49 22.54
C ARG A 104 -19.48 12.79 22.72
N ARG A 105 -19.49 13.66 21.70
CA ARG A 105 -20.30 14.89 21.66
C ARG A 105 -21.78 14.64 21.38
N ARG A 106 -22.20 13.39 21.14
CA ARG A 106 -23.55 12.98 20.74
C ARG A 106 -24.05 13.71 19.50
N LEU A 107 -23.13 14.07 18.60
CA LEU A 107 -23.43 14.63 17.29
C LEU A 107 -23.70 13.53 16.26
N LEU A 108 -23.20 12.32 16.54
CA LEU A 108 -23.55 11.09 15.85
C LEU A 108 -23.93 10.05 16.90
N ARG A 109 -24.79 9.10 16.52
CA ARG A 109 -25.27 8.00 17.35
C ARG A 109 -24.92 6.68 16.69
N TRP A 110 -24.14 5.87 17.39
CA TRP A 110 -23.77 4.52 16.94
C TRP A 110 -24.84 3.50 17.35
N PRO A 111 -25.11 2.43 16.56
CA PRO A 111 -25.98 1.34 16.97
C PRO A 111 -25.56 0.77 18.33
N GLY A 112 -26.52 0.59 19.23
CA GLY A 112 -26.22 0.13 20.60
C GLY A 112 -25.72 1.23 21.55
N GLY A 113 -25.55 2.48 21.08
CA GLY A 113 -25.22 3.63 21.93
C GLY A 113 -23.74 3.78 22.28
N GLN A 114 -22.85 3.04 21.59
CA GLN A 114 -21.42 3.05 21.84
C GLN A 114 -20.79 4.41 21.49
N GLN A 115 -19.86 4.87 22.32
CA GLN A 115 -19.12 6.13 22.12
C GLN A 115 -17.63 5.92 21.85
N GLU A 116 -17.13 4.72 22.17
CA GLU A 116 -15.80 4.26 21.85
C GLU A 116 -15.93 2.99 21.01
N LEU A 117 -15.14 2.92 19.95
CA LEU A 117 -15.23 1.85 18.97
C LEU A 117 -13.93 1.06 18.92
N VAL A 118 -14.05 -0.25 18.74
CA VAL A 118 -12.94 -1.13 18.44
C VAL A 118 -12.81 -1.24 16.92
N VAL A 119 -11.74 -0.65 16.38
CA VAL A 119 -11.53 -0.57 14.92
C VAL A 119 -10.58 -1.68 14.46
N HIS A 120 -11.07 -2.51 13.54
CA HIS A 120 -10.35 -3.64 12.95
C HIS A 120 -9.80 -3.30 11.56
N ASP A 121 -8.76 -4.02 11.14
CA ASP A 121 -8.21 -3.90 9.79
C ASP A 121 -9.15 -4.51 8.74
N THR A 122 -9.82 -5.63 9.05
CA THR A 122 -10.77 -6.26 8.13
C THR A 122 -11.76 -7.17 8.85
N TRP A 123 -12.99 -7.24 8.34
CA TRP A 123 -13.97 -8.22 8.79
C TRP A 123 -13.57 -9.66 8.48
N LYS A 124 -12.73 -9.91 7.46
CA LYS A 124 -12.37 -11.26 7.00
C LYS A 124 -11.74 -12.13 8.10
N VAL A 125 -10.99 -11.50 9.01
CA VAL A 125 -10.32 -12.18 10.13
C VAL A 125 -11.24 -12.24 11.35
N ARG A 126 -12.14 -11.25 11.50
CA ARG A 126 -12.94 -11.06 12.72
C ARG A 126 -14.26 -11.84 12.72
N LEU A 127 -14.92 -11.95 11.56
CA LEU A 127 -16.28 -12.48 11.43
C LEU A 127 -16.38 -13.58 10.37
N LYS A 128 -17.39 -14.44 10.52
CA LYS A 128 -17.70 -15.48 9.54
C LYS A 128 -18.07 -14.84 8.20
N HIS A 129 -17.50 -15.39 7.12
CA HIS A 129 -17.83 -15.02 5.74
C HIS A 129 -18.45 -16.21 5.02
N ASN A 130 -19.47 -15.93 4.19
CA ASN A 130 -20.21 -16.92 3.42
C ASN A 130 -20.30 -16.45 1.96
N TRP A 131 -20.32 -17.39 1.02
CA TRP A 131 -20.58 -17.09 -0.38
C TRP A 131 -22.04 -16.70 -0.59
N LYS A 132 -22.32 -15.40 -0.70
CA LYS A 132 -23.69 -14.87 -0.82
C LYS A 132 -23.72 -13.53 -1.56
N ARG A 133 -24.92 -13.14 -2.00
CA ARG A 133 -25.17 -11.83 -2.62
C ARG A 133 -25.44 -10.73 -1.60
N GLN A 134 -25.77 -11.07 -0.37
CA GLN A 134 -26.09 -10.08 0.65
C GLN A 134 -24.79 -9.46 1.19
N GLN A 135 -24.63 -8.14 1.00
CA GLN A 135 -23.49 -7.39 1.52
C GLN A 135 -23.99 -6.33 2.52
N PRO A 136 -23.80 -6.53 3.83
CA PRO A 136 -24.07 -5.47 4.79
C PRO A 136 -23.01 -4.37 4.68
N TYR A 137 -23.43 -3.13 4.95
CA TYR A 137 -22.56 -1.96 5.04
C TYR A 137 -23.22 -0.90 5.94
N LEU A 138 -22.44 0.07 6.40
CA LEU A 138 -22.96 1.17 7.22
C LEU A 138 -23.43 2.35 6.38
N THR A 139 -24.52 2.99 6.82
CA THR A 139 -25.03 4.26 6.32
C THR A 139 -25.28 5.22 7.48
N LEU A 140 -25.35 6.52 7.17
CA LEU A 140 -25.70 7.55 8.13
C LEU A 140 -27.06 8.17 7.74
N ASN A 141 -28.06 8.05 8.62
CA ASN A 141 -29.39 8.61 8.45
C ASN A 141 -29.57 9.76 9.46
N GLY A 142 -29.41 11.01 9.00
CA GLY A 142 -29.34 12.15 9.91
C GLY A 142 -28.08 12.06 10.78
N ASP A 143 -28.26 11.86 12.08
CA ASP A 143 -27.18 11.64 13.05
C ASP A 143 -27.01 10.16 13.45
N GLU A 144 -27.86 9.26 12.98
CA GLU A 144 -27.88 7.85 13.38
C GLU A 144 -27.18 6.95 12.35
N VAL A 145 -26.14 6.24 12.80
CA VAL A 145 -25.47 5.21 12.01
C VAL A 145 -26.36 3.96 11.99
N SER A 146 -26.55 3.36 10.81
CA SER A 146 -27.42 2.19 10.63
C SER A 146 -26.82 1.16 9.68
N VAL A 147 -27.23 -0.10 9.82
CA VAL A 147 -26.80 -1.19 8.93
C VAL A 147 -27.76 -1.30 7.74
N SER A 148 -27.23 -1.08 6.55
CA SER A 148 -27.93 -1.26 5.27
C SER A 148 -27.43 -2.50 4.53
N ILE A 149 -28.17 -2.92 3.49
CA ILE A 149 -27.89 -4.13 2.71
C ILE A 149 -27.81 -3.78 1.23
N ALA A 150 -26.72 -4.18 0.59
CA ALA A 150 -26.55 -4.16 -0.85
C ALA A 150 -26.73 -5.57 -1.43
N TRP A 151 -27.15 -5.63 -2.70
CA TRP A 151 -27.39 -6.87 -3.44
C TRP A 151 -26.61 -6.92 -4.76
N PRO A 152 -25.27 -7.09 -4.74
CA PRO A 152 -24.48 -7.20 -5.97
C PRO A 152 -24.97 -8.30 -6.91
N ARG A 153 -24.61 -8.18 -8.20
CA ARG A 153 -25.05 -9.10 -9.25
C ARG A 153 -24.53 -10.52 -9.08
N ARG A 154 -23.31 -10.68 -8.56
CA ARG A 154 -22.67 -11.98 -8.36
C ARG A 154 -22.46 -12.26 -6.87
N PRO A 155 -22.62 -13.51 -6.42
CA PRO A 155 -22.24 -13.89 -5.07
C PRO A 155 -20.71 -13.81 -4.93
N GLU A 156 -20.27 -13.36 -3.76
CA GLU A 156 -18.86 -13.29 -3.36
C GLU A 156 -18.74 -13.75 -1.91
N ASN A 157 -17.51 -13.95 -1.43
CA ASN A 157 -17.27 -14.25 -0.02
C ASN A 157 -17.50 -12.98 0.83
N ARG A 158 -18.67 -12.87 1.48
CA ARG A 158 -19.14 -11.68 2.21
C ARG A 158 -19.36 -12.00 3.68
N VAL A 159 -19.18 -11.00 4.53
CA VAL A 159 -19.45 -11.11 5.98
C VAL A 159 -20.90 -11.52 6.25
N ASP A 160 -21.10 -12.32 7.30
CA ASP A 160 -22.43 -12.69 7.71
C ASP A 160 -23.25 -11.49 8.22
N LEU A 161 -24.55 -11.39 7.91
CA LEU A 161 -25.34 -10.21 8.25
C LEU A 161 -25.65 -10.14 9.74
N GLU A 162 -25.97 -11.28 10.36
CA GLU A 162 -26.34 -11.32 11.78
C GLU A 162 -25.10 -11.03 12.63
N SER A 163 -23.99 -11.71 12.32
CA SER A 163 -22.70 -11.45 12.98
C SER A 163 -22.21 -10.01 12.77
N PHE A 164 -22.43 -9.43 11.58
CA PHE A 164 -22.11 -8.03 11.32
C PHE A 164 -22.97 -7.10 12.19
N ARG A 165 -24.28 -7.30 12.23
CA ARG A 165 -25.20 -6.46 13.04
C ARG A 165 -24.85 -6.50 14.53
N GLU A 166 -24.53 -7.68 15.04
CA GLU A 166 -24.11 -7.86 16.44
C GLU A 166 -22.80 -7.13 16.71
N ALA A 167 -21.77 -7.35 15.89
CA ALA A 167 -20.47 -6.68 16.03
C ALA A 167 -20.60 -5.14 15.98
N ILE A 168 -21.39 -4.61 15.04
CA ILE A 168 -21.65 -3.16 14.97
C ILE A 168 -22.35 -2.68 16.24
N LYS A 169 -23.37 -3.39 16.76
CA LYS A 169 -24.06 -3.01 18.00
C LYS A 169 -23.13 -3.00 19.22
N ASP A 170 -22.13 -3.87 19.23
CA ASP A 170 -21.12 -3.98 20.29
C ASP A 170 -19.98 -2.95 20.14
N GLY A 171 -20.03 -2.09 19.13
CA GLY A 171 -19.05 -1.02 18.94
C GLY A 171 -17.84 -1.45 18.14
N GLU A 172 -17.89 -2.57 17.45
CA GLU A 172 -16.83 -3.00 16.56
C GLU A 172 -17.07 -2.46 15.14
N CYS A 173 -16.01 -2.02 14.47
CA CYS A 173 -16.08 -1.59 13.07
C CYS A 173 -14.75 -1.79 12.35
N THR A 174 -14.69 -1.53 11.05
CA THR A 174 -13.42 -1.45 10.30
C THR A 174 -13.05 -0.03 9.94
N HIS A 175 -11.81 0.19 9.51
CA HIS A 175 -11.38 1.49 8.97
C HIS A 175 -12.23 1.95 7.77
N ASP A 176 -12.68 1.01 6.92
CA ASP A 176 -13.58 1.32 5.80
C ASP A 176 -14.97 1.78 6.29
N ASP A 177 -15.47 1.20 7.38
CA ASP A 177 -16.72 1.62 8.02
C ASP A 177 -16.59 3.04 8.60
N VAL A 178 -15.48 3.34 9.29
CA VAL A 178 -15.18 4.68 9.81
C VAL A 178 -15.14 5.71 8.68
N ARG A 179 -14.42 5.40 7.59
CA ARG A 179 -14.34 6.26 6.40
C ARG A 179 -15.70 6.51 5.77
N THR A 180 -16.52 5.46 5.64
CA THR A 180 -17.87 5.54 5.07
C THR A 180 -18.74 6.49 5.89
N ILE A 181 -18.76 6.34 7.21
CA ILE A 181 -19.56 7.19 8.10
C ILE A 181 -19.05 8.62 8.13
N LEU A 182 -17.74 8.85 8.18
CA LEU A 182 -17.20 10.21 8.17
C LEU A 182 -17.41 10.92 6.85
N ALA A 183 -17.30 10.24 5.72
CA ALA A 183 -17.61 10.83 4.42
C ALA A 183 -19.08 11.29 4.35
N ALA A 184 -20.01 10.47 4.86
CA ALA A 184 -21.41 10.85 4.95
C ALA A 184 -21.66 12.01 5.94
N ALA A 185 -20.99 11.98 7.09
CA ALA A 185 -21.15 12.99 8.14
C ALA A 185 -20.60 14.36 7.72
N LEU A 186 -19.45 14.41 7.06
CA LEU A 186 -18.82 15.66 6.61
C LEU A 186 -19.55 16.34 5.45
N ASN A 187 -20.46 15.63 4.76
CA ASN A 187 -21.39 16.28 3.82
C ASN A 187 -22.43 17.17 4.54
N GLN A 188 -22.58 17.03 5.85
CA GLN A 188 -23.46 17.87 6.67
C GLN A 188 -22.67 19.09 7.19
N SER A 189 -23.04 20.29 6.75
CA SER A 189 -22.30 21.53 7.09
C SER A 189 -22.15 21.78 8.58
N ALA A 190 -23.12 21.34 9.40
CA ALA A 190 -23.04 21.45 10.86
C ALA A 190 -21.90 20.59 11.44
N ILE A 191 -21.77 19.34 10.99
CA ILE A 191 -20.72 18.43 11.43
C ILE A 191 -19.36 18.89 10.90
N ALA A 192 -19.29 19.29 9.63
CA ALA A 192 -18.06 19.81 9.03
C ALA A 192 -17.52 21.01 9.82
N ARG A 193 -18.40 21.93 10.27
CA ARG A 193 -18.01 23.06 11.11
C ARG A 193 -17.44 22.64 12.46
N VAL A 194 -18.02 21.64 13.12
CA VAL A 194 -17.51 21.12 14.39
C VAL A 194 -16.11 20.53 14.22
N VAL A 195 -15.92 19.73 13.17
CA VAL A 195 -14.61 19.14 12.85
C VAL A 195 -13.58 20.22 12.55
N ALA A 196 -13.94 21.21 11.72
CA ALA A 196 -13.08 22.34 11.39
C ALA A 196 -12.67 23.14 12.63
N GLN A 197 -13.62 23.46 13.50
CA GLN A 197 -13.36 24.17 14.75
C GLN A 197 -12.42 23.36 15.66
N ARG A 198 -12.66 22.06 15.82
CA ARG A 198 -11.82 21.18 16.63
C ARG A 198 -10.38 21.15 16.12
N LEU A 199 -10.18 21.03 14.80
CA LEU A 199 -8.84 21.08 14.20
C LEU A 199 -8.17 22.42 14.45
N ARG A 200 -8.87 23.54 14.22
CA ARG A 200 -8.35 24.89 14.47
C ARG A 200 -7.89 25.07 15.92
N GLU A 201 -8.64 24.56 16.87
CA GLU A 201 -8.35 24.69 18.30
C GLU A 201 -7.21 23.78 18.77
N THR A 202 -6.88 22.71 18.04
CA THR A 202 -5.93 21.69 18.51
C THR A 202 -4.70 21.47 17.65
N VAL A 203 -4.71 21.90 16.39
CA VAL A 203 -3.64 21.66 15.44
C VAL A 203 -3.19 23.00 14.89
N ARG A 204 -1.92 23.35 15.08
CA ARG A 204 -1.30 24.52 14.46
C ARG A 204 -0.72 24.21 13.09
N ALA A 205 -0.23 22.98 12.90
CA ALA A 205 0.31 22.57 11.63
C ALA A 205 0.09 21.07 11.33
N VAL A 206 -0.15 20.78 10.05
CA VAL A 206 -0.28 19.43 9.50
C VAL A 206 0.74 19.20 8.37
N ILE A 207 1.39 18.05 8.37
CA ILE A 207 2.29 17.59 7.32
C ILE A 207 1.71 16.30 6.74
N VAL A 208 1.40 16.29 5.45
CA VAL A 208 0.82 15.13 4.76
C VAL A 208 1.88 14.55 3.83
N ASP A 209 2.39 13.38 4.17
CA ASP A 209 3.31 12.61 3.32
C ASP A 209 2.53 11.77 2.30
N GLU A 210 3.11 11.57 1.11
CA GLU A 210 2.51 10.84 -0.01
C GLU A 210 1.13 11.37 -0.45
N VAL A 211 0.93 12.70 -0.52
CA VAL A 211 -0.39 13.32 -0.79
C VAL A 211 -1.10 12.78 -2.05
N PHE A 212 -0.37 12.29 -3.06
CA PHE A 212 -0.95 11.72 -4.27
C PHE A 212 -1.58 10.33 -4.09
N ASP A 213 -1.38 9.70 -2.93
CA ASP A 213 -2.05 8.47 -2.54
C ASP A 213 -3.36 8.74 -1.77
N ALA A 214 -3.69 10.01 -1.52
CA ALA A 214 -4.91 10.44 -0.83
C ALA A 214 -6.18 10.18 -1.63
N ASN A 215 -7.25 9.74 -0.96
CA ASN A 215 -8.59 9.73 -1.54
C ASN A 215 -9.33 11.06 -1.28
N SER A 216 -10.56 11.18 -1.78
CA SER A 216 -11.35 12.42 -1.63
C SER A 216 -11.59 12.83 -0.17
N LEU A 217 -11.79 11.86 0.74
CA LEU A 217 -12.01 12.15 2.16
C LEU A 217 -10.74 12.68 2.82
N ASP A 218 -9.59 12.07 2.51
CA ASP A 218 -8.29 12.53 3.01
C ASP A 218 -7.99 13.95 2.51
N LEU A 219 -8.21 14.23 1.22
CA LEU A 219 -8.01 15.57 0.65
C LEU A 219 -9.01 16.60 1.19
N LEU A 220 -10.24 16.19 1.51
CA LEU A 220 -11.20 17.06 2.20
C LEU A 220 -10.68 17.50 3.58
N LEU A 221 -10.02 16.61 4.33
CA LEU A 221 -9.40 17.01 5.60
C LEU A 221 -8.25 18.01 5.41
N VAL A 222 -7.45 17.84 4.37
CA VAL A 222 -6.39 18.80 4.02
C VAL A 222 -7.00 20.15 3.65
N LYS A 223 -8.08 20.15 2.86
CA LYS A 223 -8.84 21.36 2.52
C LYS A 223 -9.37 22.06 3.77
N ILE A 224 -10.04 21.32 4.67
CA ILE A 224 -10.53 21.88 5.94
C ILE A 224 -9.39 22.51 6.75
N ALA A 225 -8.22 21.87 6.81
CA ALA A 225 -7.06 22.44 7.50
C ALA A 225 -6.61 23.76 6.87
N CYS A 226 -6.56 23.83 5.53
CA CYS A 226 -6.24 25.05 4.80
C CYS A 226 -7.26 26.17 5.05
N ASP A 227 -8.56 25.85 4.94
CA ASP A 227 -9.67 26.79 5.16
C ASP A 227 -9.68 27.34 6.59
N GLN A 228 -9.17 26.59 7.57
CA GLN A 228 -9.04 27.02 8.97
C GLN A 228 -7.73 27.78 9.27
N GLY A 229 -6.87 28.00 8.28
CA GLY A 229 -5.59 28.69 8.45
C GLY A 229 -4.56 27.87 9.23
N ILE A 230 -4.69 26.54 9.26
CA ILE A 230 -3.71 25.64 9.86
C ILE A 230 -2.51 25.54 8.91
N GLY A 231 -1.30 25.65 9.45
CA GLY A 231 -0.07 25.54 8.66
C GLY A 231 -0.03 24.18 7.96
N THR A 232 -0.10 24.14 6.64
CA THR A 232 -0.29 22.91 5.89
C THR A 232 0.88 22.66 4.96
N THR A 233 1.57 21.53 5.15
CA THR A 233 2.58 21.03 4.23
C THR A 233 2.07 19.75 3.58
N ILE A 234 2.05 19.71 2.25
CA ILE A 234 1.79 18.48 1.49
C ILE A 234 3.06 18.07 0.75
N ILE A 235 3.37 16.78 0.77
CA ILE A 235 4.60 16.22 0.21
C ILE A 235 4.23 15.03 -0.67
N GLY A 236 4.80 14.93 -1.87
CA GLY A 236 4.56 13.77 -2.72
C GLY A 236 5.21 13.86 -4.09
N ASP A 237 5.09 12.78 -4.85
CA ASP A 237 5.55 12.69 -6.24
C ASP A 237 4.36 12.34 -7.14
N PRO A 238 3.89 13.24 -8.03
CA PRO A 238 2.76 12.94 -8.91
C PRO A 238 3.05 11.74 -9.82
N TRP A 239 4.32 11.52 -10.18
CA TRP A 239 4.74 10.38 -10.99
C TRP A 239 4.64 9.03 -10.29
N GLN A 240 4.53 9.00 -8.94
CA GLN A 240 4.40 7.76 -8.17
C GLN A 240 2.96 7.46 -7.74
N ALA A 241 1.98 8.19 -8.26
CA ALA A 241 0.56 8.01 -7.95
C ALA A 241 -0.03 6.76 -8.63
N LEU A 242 0.02 5.61 -7.93
CA LEU A 242 -0.41 4.30 -8.43
C LEU A 242 -1.62 3.69 -7.71
N TYR A 243 -2.10 4.28 -6.61
CA TYR A 243 -3.13 3.65 -5.77
C TYR A 243 -4.58 4.05 -6.11
N ARG A 244 -4.86 4.41 -7.38
CA ARG A 244 -6.24 4.72 -7.84
C ARG A 244 -7.22 3.57 -7.60
N PHE A 245 -6.76 2.33 -7.77
CA PHE A 245 -7.55 1.12 -7.49
C PHE A 245 -7.94 0.98 -6.01
N ARG A 246 -7.27 1.70 -5.09
CA ARG A 246 -7.62 1.81 -3.67
C ARG A 246 -8.38 3.10 -3.33
N GLY A 247 -8.82 3.85 -4.33
CA GLY A 247 -9.59 5.08 -4.14
C GLY A 247 -8.77 6.37 -4.15
N ALA A 248 -7.45 6.33 -4.38
CA ALA A 248 -6.67 7.56 -4.50
C ALA A 248 -7.19 8.46 -5.64
N ARG A 249 -7.06 9.78 -5.47
CA ARG A 249 -7.51 10.82 -6.40
C ARG A 249 -6.40 11.84 -6.68
N PRO A 250 -5.26 11.43 -7.28
CA PRO A 250 -4.13 12.33 -7.53
C PRO A 250 -4.49 13.53 -8.39
N GLU A 251 -5.49 13.40 -9.27
CA GLU A 251 -6.01 14.48 -10.10
C GLU A 251 -6.63 15.65 -9.31
N GLN A 252 -7.01 15.46 -8.05
CA GLN A 252 -7.54 16.53 -7.20
C GLN A 252 -6.45 17.37 -6.51
N VAL A 253 -5.21 16.87 -6.43
CA VAL A 253 -4.11 17.55 -5.73
C VAL A 253 -3.72 18.87 -6.41
N PRO A 254 -3.59 18.98 -7.75
CA PRO A 254 -3.29 20.27 -8.39
C PRO A 254 -4.35 21.34 -8.10
N ALA A 255 -5.63 20.98 -8.15
CA ALA A 255 -6.70 21.92 -7.84
C ALA A 255 -6.64 22.41 -6.38
N LEU A 256 -6.31 21.52 -5.43
CA LEU A 256 -6.11 21.88 -4.03
C LEU A 256 -4.92 22.85 -3.85
N VAL A 257 -3.81 22.58 -4.55
CA VAL A 257 -2.60 23.41 -4.57
C VAL A 257 -2.90 24.81 -5.09
N ASP A 258 -3.61 24.90 -6.21
CA ASP A 258 -3.96 26.16 -6.87
C ASP A 258 -4.98 26.96 -6.04
N GLU A 259 -6.06 26.32 -5.58
CA GLU A 259 -7.13 26.96 -4.80
C GLU A 259 -6.63 27.63 -3.51
N HIS A 260 -5.61 27.05 -2.88
CA HIS A 260 -5.07 27.57 -1.62
C HIS A 260 -3.65 28.14 -1.77
N GLU A 261 -3.21 28.42 -3.00
CA GLU A 261 -1.96 29.14 -3.28
C GLU A 261 -0.74 28.56 -2.54
N PHE A 262 -0.55 27.24 -2.65
CA PHE A 262 0.57 26.57 -1.99
C PHE A 262 1.92 27.05 -2.55
N SER A 263 2.87 27.35 -1.67
CA SER A 263 4.24 27.65 -2.07
C SER A 263 4.92 26.39 -2.61
N TYR A 264 5.26 26.39 -3.91
CA TYR A 264 5.88 25.26 -4.60
C TYR A 264 7.37 25.15 -4.28
N ASN A 265 7.80 23.95 -3.85
CA ASN A 265 9.17 23.65 -3.45
C ASN A 265 9.61 22.30 -4.06
N PRO A 266 10.30 22.30 -5.21
CA PRO A 266 10.76 21.06 -5.84
C PRO A 266 12.01 20.49 -5.16
N LEU A 267 12.06 19.17 -5.03
CA LEU A 267 13.26 18.42 -4.67
C LEU A 267 13.70 17.58 -5.87
N THR A 268 14.64 18.09 -6.64
CA THR A 268 15.05 17.54 -7.95
C THR A 268 16.25 16.61 -7.83
N LYS A 269 17.16 16.86 -6.88
CA LYS A 269 18.37 16.05 -6.70
C LYS A 269 18.05 14.70 -6.06
N SER A 270 18.29 13.62 -6.79
CA SER A 270 18.14 12.24 -6.28
C SER A 270 19.44 11.71 -5.67
N PHE A 271 19.33 10.99 -4.56
CA PHE A 271 20.41 10.22 -3.92
C PHE A 271 20.29 8.72 -4.17
N ARG A 272 19.29 8.29 -4.95
CA ARG A 272 19.00 6.88 -5.23
C ARG A 272 19.95 6.29 -6.27
N PHE A 273 20.18 7.03 -7.35
CA PHE A 273 20.87 6.53 -8.53
C PHE A 273 22.39 6.57 -8.34
N ARG A 274 23.04 5.41 -8.48
CA ARG A 274 24.49 5.24 -8.30
C ARG A 274 25.27 5.42 -9.60
N THR A 275 24.61 5.32 -10.76
CA THR A 275 25.24 5.48 -12.07
C THR A 275 24.70 6.71 -12.80
N HIS A 276 25.52 7.27 -13.68
CA HIS A 276 25.10 8.36 -14.56
C HIS A 276 23.91 7.95 -15.45
N ALA A 277 23.94 6.75 -16.02
CA ALA A 277 22.90 6.24 -16.90
C ALA A 277 21.53 6.14 -16.20
N ALA A 278 21.47 5.63 -14.96
CA ALA A 278 20.22 5.54 -14.21
C ALA A 278 19.67 6.93 -13.85
N ASN A 279 20.56 7.89 -13.53
CA ASN A 279 20.16 9.26 -13.25
C ASN A 279 19.59 9.95 -14.51
N VAL A 280 20.29 9.84 -15.66
CA VAL A 280 19.81 10.34 -16.95
C VAL A 280 18.47 9.74 -17.31
N LEU A 281 18.32 8.41 -17.21
CA LEU A 281 17.04 7.73 -17.46
C LEU A 281 15.90 8.34 -16.62
N SER A 282 16.10 8.56 -15.32
CA SER A 282 15.09 9.17 -14.46
C SER A 282 14.75 10.61 -14.86
N THR A 283 15.74 11.40 -15.27
CA THR A 283 15.56 12.78 -15.72
C THR A 283 14.79 12.84 -17.03
N GLU A 284 15.18 12.05 -18.04
CA GLU A 284 14.51 12.00 -19.34
C GLU A 284 13.04 11.56 -19.20
N LEU A 285 12.77 10.50 -18.42
CA LEU A 285 11.40 10.04 -18.16
C LEU A 285 10.55 11.12 -17.49
N ARG A 286 11.11 11.86 -16.52
CA ARG A 286 10.40 12.92 -15.79
C ARG A 286 10.12 14.14 -16.66
N SER A 287 11.03 14.47 -17.58
CA SER A 287 10.87 15.56 -18.56
C SER A 287 9.94 15.18 -19.72
N GLY A 288 9.47 13.93 -19.78
CA GLY A 288 8.62 13.46 -20.87
C GLY A 288 9.37 13.27 -22.18
N HIS A 289 10.70 13.16 -22.15
CA HIS A 289 11.50 12.90 -23.33
C HIS A 289 11.40 11.42 -23.76
N PRO A 290 11.54 11.13 -25.07
CA PRO A 290 11.67 9.78 -25.58
C PRO A 290 12.82 9.00 -24.94
N VAL A 291 12.55 7.75 -24.57
CA VAL A 291 13.54 6.84 -23.99
C VAL A 291 13.51 5.49 -24.72
N VAL A 292 14.70 4.97 -25.02
CA VAL A 292 14.88 3.60 -25.48
C VAL A 292 15.64 2.82 -24.42
N LEU A 293 15.07 1.70 -23.99
CA LEU A 293 15.69 0.86 -22.98
C LEU A 293 16.59 -0.19 -23.62
N PRO A 294 17.75 -0.49 -23.02
CA PRO A 294 18.58 -1.59 -23.48
C PRO A 294 17.86 -2.92 -23.23
N LYS A 295 17.75 -3.75 -24.27
CA LYS A 295 17.26 -5.13 -24.15
C LYS A 295 18.38 -6.03 -23.62
N ALA A 296 18.07 -6.88 -22.65
CA ALA A 296 18.99 -7.86 -22.11
C ALA A 296 18.22 -9.00 -21.44
N GLU A 297 18.85 -10.15 -21.20
CA GLU A 297 18.21 -11.28 -20.52
C GLU A 297 17.97 -11.00 -19.03
N SER A 298 16.91 -11.61 -18.48
CA SER A 298 16.54 -11.52 -17.07
C SER A 298 17.65 -11.99 -16.12
N ALA A 299 18.57 -12.84 -16.54
CA ALA A 299 19.74 -13.29 -15.77
C ALA A 299 20.65 -12.15 -15.27
N HIS A 300 20.58 -10.97 -15.91
CA HIS A 300 21.35 -9.78 -15.52
C HIS A 300 20.65 -8.86 -14.51
N ALA A 301 19.43 -9.19 -14.08
CA ALA A 301 18.65 -8.38 -13.15
C ALA A 301 18.59 -8.97 -11.75
N ASP A 302 18.32 -8.12 -10.76
CA ASP A 302 18.04 -8.54 -9.38
C ASP A 302 16.55 -8.85 -9.17
N VAL A 303 15.69 -8.29 -10.04
CA VAL A 303 14.23 -8.41 -9.99
C VAL A 303 13.64 -8.18 -11.38
N VAL A 304 12.49 -8.81 -11.64
CA VAL A 304 11.65 -8.51 -12.81
C VAL A 304 10.36 -7.82 -12.37
N LEU A 305 10.03 -6.71 -13.04
CA LEU A 305 8.78 -5.98 -12.85
C LEU A 305 7.86 -6.09 -14.07
N SER A 306 6.56 -6.21 -13.82
CA SER A 306 5.53 -6.09 -14.86
C SER A 306 4.24 -5.47 -14.31
N GLY A 307 3.41 -4.92 -15.19
CA GLY A 307 2.10 -4.41 -14.83
C GLY A 307 1.15 -5.49 -14.32
N LYS A 308 1.30 -6.74 -14.81
CA LYS A 308 0.42 -7.86 -14.45
C LYS A 308 1.21 -9.08 -14.01
N TRP A 309 0.58 -9.87 -13.13
CA TRP A 309 1.16 -11.10 -12.62
C TRP A 309 1.31 -12.20 -13.67
N ASN A 310 0.38 -12.30 -14.62
CA ASN A 310 0.43 -13.36 -15.63
C ASN A 310 1.65 -13.20 -16.52
N ASP A 311 1.92 -11.97 -16.96
CA ASP A 311 3.05 -11.61 -17.82
C ASP A 311 4.39 -12.03 -17.19
N LEU A 312 4.53 -11.94 -15.85
CA LEU A 312 5.76 -12.35 -15.15
C LEU A 312 6.10 -13.85 -15.29
N TRP A 313 5.11 -14.71 -15.53
CA TRP A 313 5.36 -16.14 -15.75
C TRP A 313 6.01 -16.43 -17.11
N ASP A 314 5.93 -15.47 -18.03
CA ASP A 314 6.43 -15.58 -19.41
C ASP A 314 7.68 -14.69 -19.66
N CYS A 315 8.12 -13.93 -18.65
CA CYS A 315 9.25 -13.00 -18.73
C CYS A 315 10.66 -13.66 -18.69
N GLY A 316 10.75 -14.98 -18.56
CA GLY A 316 12.03 -15.70 -18.57
C GLY A 316 12.02 -16.97 -17.71
N GLU A 317 12.85 -17.94 -18.05
CA GLU A 317 12.89 -19.25 -17.37
C GLU A 317 13.42 -19.19 -15.93
N ASN A 318 14.11 -18.11 -15.56
CA ASN A 318 14.67 -17.86 -14.23
C ASN A 318 13.81 -16.90 -13.39
N VAL A 319 12.65 -16.47 -13.89
CA VAL A 319 11.77 -15.55 -13.18
C VAL A 319 10.81 -16.34 -12.31
N LEU A 320 10.76 -16.02 -11.02
CA LEU A 320 9.82 -16.62 -10.07
C LEU A 320 8.84 -15.56 -9.54
N PRO A 321 7.61 -15.51 -10.08
CA PRO A 321 6.58 -14.59 -9.58
C PRO A 321 6.17 -14.94 -8.14
N LEU A 322 6.03 -13.93 -7.29
CA LEU A 322 5.62 -14.12 -5.89
C LEU A 322 4.11 -14.33 -5.68
N SER A 323 3.32 -14.40 -6.75
CA SER A 323 1.87 -14.59 -6.69
C SER A 323 1.30 -15.16 -7.99
N PHE A 324 0.10 -15.73 -7.89
CA PHE A 324 -0.69 -16.21 -9.03
C PHE A 324 -1.59 -15.15 -9.67
N GLY A 325 -1.72 -13.94 -9.10
CA GLY A 325 -2.48 -12.86 -9.73
C GLY A 325 -3.51 -12.16 -8.85
N SER A 326 -4.08 -12.87 -7.90
CA SER A 326 -5.19 -12.38 -7.08
C SER A 326 -5.10 -12.95 -5.68
N THR A 327 -5.71 -12.25 -4.72
CA THR A 327 -5.99 -12.80 -3.41
C THR A 327 -6.73 -14.12 -3.58
N PRO A 328 -6.34 -15.21 -2.91
CA PRO A 328 -7.07 -16.45 -3.02
C PRO A 328 -8.50 -16.25 -2.51
N GLU A 329 -9.49 -16.77 -3.23
CA GLU A 329 -10.90 -16.62 -2.84
C GLU A 329 -11.50 -17.94 -2.30
N SER A 330 -10.72 -19.02 -2.34
CA SER A 330 -11.15 -20.34 -1.93
C SER A 330 -10.05 -21.10 -1.18
N PRO A 331 -10.40 -22.10 -0.35
CA PRO A 331 -9.42 -22.97 0.32
C PRO A 331 -8.43 -23.62 -0.67
N PRO A 332 -8.85 -24.14 -1.83
CA PRO A 332 -7.91 -24.70 -2.80
C PRO A 332 -6.89 -23.70 -3.36
N GLU A 333 -7.35 -22.48 -3.65
CA GLU A 333 -6.47 -21.42 -4.10
C GLU A 333 -5.46 -21.02 -3.03
N SER A 334 -5.89 -21.00 -1.78
CA SER A 334 -5.07 -20.71 -0.61
C SER A 334 -4.01 -21.79 -0.40
N ALA A 335 -4.35 -23.07 -0.56
CA ALA A 335 -3.38 -24.17 -0.50
C ALA A 335 -2.27 -24.04 -1.55
N ALA A 336 -2.63 -23.67 -2.79
CA ALA A 336 -1.64 -23.44 -3.84
C ALA A 336 -0.71 -22.25 -3.49
N VAL A 337 -1.22 -21.21 -2.84
CA VAL A 337 -0.40 -20.08 -2.34
C VAL A 337 0.56 -20.52 -1.25
N LEU A 338 0.17 -21.40 -0.32
CA LEU A 338 1.09 -21.94 0.70
C LEU A 338 2.23 -22.76 0.06
N LEU A 339 1.92 -23.52 -1.00
CA LEU A 339 2.96 -24.26 -1.73
C LEU A 339 3.88 -23.31 -2.52
N LEU A 340 3.33 -22.25 -3.11
CA LEU A 340 4.13 -21.19 -3.75
C LEU A 340 5.03 -20.47 -2.73
N ASP A 341 4.54 -20.21 -1.52
CA ASP A 341 5.32 -19.63 -0.43
C ASP A 341 6.55 -20.48 -0.11
N GLN A 342 6.40 -21.80 0.01
CA GLN A 342 7.54 -22.71 0.21
C GLN A 342 8.58 -22.58 -0.91
N VAL A 343 8.16 -22.50 -2.18
CA VAL A 343 9.08 -22.37 -3.32
C VAL A 343 9.76 -20.99 -3.32
N THR A 344 9.00 -19.93 -3.16
CA THR A 344 9.50 -18.55 -3.17
C THR A 344 10.45 -18.28 -2.00
N GLN A 345 10.12 -18.76 -0.80
CA GLN A 345 10.96 -18.60 0.38
C GLN A 345 12.28 -19.37 0.25
N THR A 346 12.24 -20.60 -0.28
CA THR A 346 13.45 -21.42 -0.44
C THR A 346 14.33 -20.99 -1.63
N THR A 347 13.74 -20.42 -2.67
CA THR A 347 14.45 -20.12 -3.92
C THR A 347 14.94 -18.67 -3.98
N VAL A 348 14.12 -17.71 -3.56
CA VAL A 348 14.42 -16.26 -3.65
C VAL A 348 14.35 -15.54 -2.30
N GLY A 349 14.13 -16.25 -1.20
CA GLY A 349 14.13 -15.66 0.15
C GLY A 349 12.97 -14.71 0.42
N HIS A 350 11.86 -14.85 -0.31
CA HIS A 350 10.69 -14.00 -0.17
C HIS A 350 9.42 -14.82 0.01
N HIS A 351 8.55 -14.38 0.91
CA HIS A 351 7.22 -14.93 1.07
C HIS A 351 6.33 -14.63 -0.13
N ALA A 352 5.38 -15.53 -0.39
CA ALA A 352 4.32 -15.30 -1.34
C ALA A 352 3.42 -14.14 -0.89
N VAL A 353 2.96 -13.34 -1.85
CA VAL A 353 2.29 -12.05 -1.58
C VAL A 353 1.01 -12.19 -0.76
N PHE A 354 0.23 -13.24 -1.01
CA PHE A 354 -1.06 -13.46 -0.37
C PHE A 354 -0.99 -14.58 0.68
N LEU A 355 0.18 -14.80 1.30
CA LEU A 355 0.35 -15.83 2.32
C LEU A 355 -0.63 -15.66 3.49
N GLN A 356 -0.74 -14.44 4.03
CA GLN A 356 -1.62 -14.16 5.17
C GLN A 356 -3.10 -14.30 4.82
N ASP A 357 -3.51 -13.85 3.63
CA ASP A 357 -4.87 -14.10 3.11
C ASP A 357 -5.14 -15.59 2.96
N ALA A 358 -4.16 -16.36 2.49
CA ALA A 358 -4.27 -17.80 2.34
C ALA A 358 -4.44 -18.50 3.69
N LEU A 359 -3.62 -18.18 4.69
CA LEU A 359 -3.75 -18.71 6.06
C LEU A 359 -5.11 -18.37 6.66
N THR A 360 -5.54 -17.12 6.51
CA THR A 360 -6.84 -16.64 6.98
C THR A 360 -8.00 -17.40 6.35
N ASN A 361 -8.00 -17.55 5.03
CA ASN A 361 -9.02 -18.29 4.30
C ASN A 361 -9.08 -19.78 4.69
N LEU A 362 -7.93 -20.35 5.03
CA LEU A 362 -7.81 -21.73 5.53
C LEU A 362 -8.14 -21.84 7.02
N GLY A 363 -8.32 -20.74 7.74
CA GLY A 363 -8.52 -20.77 9.19
C GLY A 363 -7.32 -21.33 9.95
N ILE A 364 -6.11 -21.24 9.38
CA ILE A 364 -4.87 -21.67 10.02
C ILE A 364 -4.40 -20.51 10.90
N THR A 365 -4.54 -20.67 12.22
CA THR A 365 -4.18 -19.65 13.21
C THR A 365 -2.92 -19.97 13.99
N ASP A 366 -2.48 -21.24 14.00
CA ASP A 366 -1.25 -21.65 14.68
C ASP A 366 0.00 -21.17 13.92
N PRO A 367 0.85 -20.32 14.53
CA PRO A 367 2.08 -19.84 13.93
C PRO A 367 3.06 -20.97 13.52
N GLU A 368 3.04 -22.11 14.20
CA GLU A 368 3.94 -23.25 13.89
C GLU A 368 3.42 -24.15 12.76
N ALA A 369 2.20 -23.92 12.26
CA ALA A 369 1.61 -24.75 11.20
C ALA A 369 2.46 -24.77 9.92
N LEU A 370 2.99 -23.62 9.49
CA LEU A 370 3.88 -23.55 8.32
C LEU A 370 5.15 -24.41 8.51
N ARG A 371 5.69 -24.45 9.73
CA ARG A 371 6.88 -25.25 10.05
C ARG A 371 6.59 -26.74 9.98
N ARG A 372 5.43 -27.19 10.48
CA ARG A 372 5.00 -28.59 10.38
C ARG A 372 4.72 -29.02 8.94
N MET A 373 4.17 -28.12 8.13
CA MET A 373 3.89 -28.37 6.71
C MET A 373 5.13 -28.33 5.82
N ALA A 374 6.26 -27.77 6.27
CA ALA A 374 7.46 -27.60 5.46
C ALA A 374 8.00 -28.92 4.86
N GLN A 375 8.18 -29.96 5.68
CA GLN A 375 8.67 -31.26 5.18
C GLN A 375 7.65 -31.94 4.24
N PRO A 376 6.35 -32.02 4.57
CA PRO A 376 5.33 -32.45 3.61
C PRO A 376 5.34 -31.67 2.29
N PHE A 377 5.48 -30.34 2.33
CA PHE A 377 5.56 -29.52 1.12
C PHE A 377 6.79 -29.84 0.28
N THR A 378 7.96 -30.07 0.88
CA THR A 378 9.16 -30.52 0.14
C THR A 378 8.90 -31.80 -0.65
N ARG A 379 8.24 -32.81 -0.05
CA ARG A 379 7.86 -34.04 -0.75
C ARG A 379 6.87 -33.80 -1.90
N ILE A 380 5.91 -32.89 -1.70
CA ILE A 380 4.96 -32.50 -2.76
C ILE A 380 5.69 -31.82 -3.93
N LEU A 381 6.68 -30.97 -3.64
CA LEU A 381 7.50 -30.32 -4.67
C LEU A 381 8.37 -31.33 -5.43
N GLU A 382 8.89 -32.38 -4.77
CA GLU A 382 9.58 -33.49 -5.44
C GLU A 382 8.67 -34.23 -6.42
N ILE A 383 7.41 -34.48 -6.04
CA ILE A 383 6.41 -35.07 -6.93
C ILE A 383 6.16 -34.16 -8.14
N LEU A 384 6.01 -32.84 -7.91
CA LEU A 384 5.84 -31.87 -8.99
C LEU A 384 7.02 -31.81 -9.94
N ARG A 385 8.25 -32.12 -9.48
CA ARG A 385 9.44 -32.20 -10.34
C ARG A 385 9.47 -33.42 -11.25
N SER A 386 8.80 -34.52 -10.88
CA SER A 386 8.83 -35.78 -11.65
C SER A 386 8.29 -35.63 -13.07
N ASP A 387 8.79 -36.40 -14.05
CA ASP A 387 8.37 -36.28 -15.45
C ASP A 387 6.99 -36.91 -15.77
N THR A 388 6.27 -37.39 -14.75
CA THR A 388 4.95 -38.03 -14.94
C THR A 388 3.86 -37.02 -15.30
N SER A 389 2.95 -37.40 -16.20
CA SER A 389 1.79 -36.59 -16.60
C SER A 389 0.80 -36.39 -15.45
N GLU A 390 0.74 -37.32 -14.50
CA GLU A 390 -0.14 -37.30 -13.33
C GLU A 390 0.45 -36.54 -12.13
N ALA A 391 1.71 -36.07 -12.21
CA ALA A 391 2.41 -35.41 -11.11
C ALA A 391 1.60 -34.28 -10.45
N ALA A 392 0.98 -33.41 -11.26
CA ALA A 392 0.17 -32.30 -10.75
C ALA A 392 -1.07 -32.78 -9.98
N ASP A 393 -1.68 -33.87 -10.42
CA ASP A 393 -2.84 -34.45 -9.78
C ASP A 393 -2.48 -35.19 -8.48
N THR A 394 -1.36 -35.90 -8.48
CA THR A 394 -0.83 -36.58 -7.29
C THR A 394 -0.37 -35.58 -6.24
N ALA A 395 0.36 -34.54 -6.64
CA ALA A 395 0.76 -33.44 -5.77
C ALA A 395 -0.46 -32.75 -5.16
N TRP A 396 -1.52 -32.53 -5.95
CA TRP A 396 -2.76 -31.93 -5.45
C TRP A 396 -3.45 -32.78 -4.38
N LYS A 397 -3.53 -34.10 -4.58
CA LYS A 397 -4.10 -35.03 -3.59
C LYS A 397 -3.34 -34.96 -2.26
N GLN A 398 -2.01 -34.96 -2.31
CA GLN A 398 -1.18 -34.87 -1.11
C GLN A 398 -1.27 -33.50 -0.44
N LEU A 399 -1.22 -32.41 -1.22
CA LEU A 399 -1.40 -31.05 -0.70
C LEU A 399 -2.72 -30.92 0.05
N SER A 400 -3.81 -31.40 -0.55
CA SER A 400 -5.13 -31.38 0.08
C SER A 400 -5.17 -32.18 1.40
N ALA A 401 -4.47 -33.31 1.47
CA ALA A 401 -4.39 -34.12 2.69
C ALA A 401 -3.60 -33.43 3.80
N VAL A 402 -2.49 -32.78 3.47
CA VAL A 402 -1.66 -32.02 4.43
C VAL A 402 -2.44 -30.83 4.99
N ILE A 403 -3.07 -30.02 4.12
CA ILE A 403 -3.81 -28.84 4.58
C ILE A 403 -4.98 -29.24 5.49
N LYS A 404 -5.68 -30.35 5.21
CA LYS A 404 -6.77 -30.84 6.07
C LYS A 404 -6.35 -31.18 7.50
N GLN A 405 -5.06 -31.42 7.75
CA GLN A 405 -4.55 -31.68 9.11
C GLN A 405 -4.39 -30.38 9.92
N GLU A 406 -4.22 -29.25 9.24
CA GLU A 406 -3.90 -27.95 9.85
C GLU A 406 -5.07 -26.94 9.76
N SER A 407 -6.01 -27.17 8.85
CA SER A 407 -7.13 -26.27 8.56
C SER A 407 -8.46 -26.87 9.01
N PRO A 408 -9.29 -26.15 9.79
CA PRO A 408 -10.65 -26.57 10.15
C PRO A 408 -11.66 -26.41 8.99
N ARG A 409 -11.25 -25.87 7.84
CA ARG A 409 -12.13 -25.60 6.69
C ARG A 409 -12.33 -26.84 5.82
N GLU A 410 -13.56 -26.99 5.32
CA GLU A 410 -13.86 -28.00 4.30
C GLU A 410 -13.14 -27.70 2.98
N PHE A 411 -12.48 -28.73 2.44
CA PHE A 411 -11.83 -28.67 1.14
C PHE A 411 -12.77 -29.20 0.05
N PRO A 412 -13.22 -28.35 -0.89
CA PRO A 412 -14.10 -28.79 -1.98
C PRO A 412 -13.36 -29.72 -2.95
N ARG A 413 -14.13 -30.43 -3.78
CA ARG A 413 -13.60 -31.35 -4.81
C ARG A 413 -12.74 -30.62 -5.86
N LYS A 414 -11.89 -31.38 -6.55
CA LYS A 414 -10.93 -30.94 -7.59
C LYS A 414 -11.56 -29.93 -8.56
N HIS A 415 -10.88 -28.80 -8.78
CA HIS A 415 -11.27 -27.76 -9.74
C HIS A 415 -10.14 -27.50 -10.77
N PRO A 416 -10.43 -27.30 -12.06
CA PRO A 416 -9.40 -27.15 -13.11
C PRO A 416 -8.37 -26.04 -12.87
N VAL A 417 -8.79 -24.92 -12.29
CA VAL A 417 -7.90 -23.78 -11.95
C VAL A 417 -6.80 -24.16 -10.95
N GLN A 418 -7.04 -25.15 -10.08
CA GLN A 418 -6.07 -25.62 -9.08
C GLN A 418 -4.88 -26.31 -9.75
N VAL A 419 -5.16 -27.19 -10.71
CA VAL A 419 -4.13 -27.90 -11.48
C VAL A 419 -3.30 -26.91 -12.31
N ALA A 420 -3.91 -25.84 -12.82
CA ALA A 420 -3.18 -24.81 -13.57
C ALA A 420 -2.12 -24.09 -12.71
N ARG A 421 -2.40 -23.76 -11.44
CA ARG A 421 -1.42 -23.13 -10.53
C ARG A 421 -0.25 -24.07 -10.19
N LEU A 422 -0.54 -25.34 -9.94
CA LEU A 422 0.51 -26.35 -9.73
C LEU A 422 1.36 -26.56 -10.98
N LYS A 423 0.77 -26.48 -12.18
CA LYS A 423 1.52 -26.52 -13.44
C LYS A 423 2.50 -25.35 -13.58
N LYS A 424 2.11 -24.14 -13.14
CA LYS A 424 3.02 -22.97 -13.08
C LYS A 424 4.19 -23.20 -12.12
N ILE A 425 3.93 -23.72 -10.91
CA ILE A 425 5.00 -24.09 -9.97
C ILE A 425 5.93 -25.15 -10.62
N ARG A 426 5.34 -26.18 -11.24
CA ARG A 426 6.09 -27.25 -11.92
C ARG A 426 7.00 -26.71 -13.03
N GLN A 427 6.55 -25.73 -13.82
CA GLN A 427 7.35 -25.10 -14.86
C GLN A 427 8.64 -24.51 -14.27
N VAL A 428 8.53 -23.76 -13.17
CA VAL A 428 9.69 -23.20 -12.45
C VAL A 428 10.59 -24.32 -11.91
N LEU A 429 10.01 -25.32 -11.25
CA LEU A 429 10.78 -26.41 -10.64
C LEU A 429 11.56 -27.28 -11.65
N ARG A 430 11.11 -27.31 -12.91
CA ARG A 430 11.75 -28.05 -14.02
C ARG A 430 12.67 -27.17 -14.87
N SER A 431 12.74 -25.88 -14.59
CA SER A 431 13.69 -24.99 -15.26
C SER A 431 15.12 -25.46 -14.99
N LYS A 432 16.00 -25.32 -16.00
CA LYS A 432 17.43 -25.66 -15.89
C LYS A 432 18.23 -24.56 -15.19
N GLU A 433 17.57 -23.48 -14.84
CA GLU A 433 18.17 -22.29 -14.24
C GLU A 433 18.70 -22.57 -12.84
N ARG A 434 19.92 -22.10 -12.59
CA ARG A 434 20.61 -22.28 -11.31
C ARG A 434 20.33 -21.15 -10.33
N ARG A 435 19.88 -20.00 -10.84
CA ARG A 435 19.61 -18.80 -10.06
C ARG A 435 18.28 -18.21 -10.49
N PHE A 436 17.31 -18.19 -9.60
CA PHE A 436 16.05 -17.51 -9.83
C PHE A 436 16.09 -16.08 -9.27
N ILE A 437 15.25 -15.24 -9.86
CA ILE A 437 15.03 -13.86 -9.40
C ILE A 437 13.53 -13.61 -9.17
N PRO A 438 13.17 -12.78 -8.18
CA PRO A 438 11.78 -12.50 -7.88
C PRO A 438 11.11 -11.71 -9.01
N GLY A 439 9.90 -12.13 -9.37
CA GLY A 439 8.96 -11.36 -10.21
C GLY A 439 7.94 -10.64 -9.34
N LEU A 440 7.79 -9.33 -9.55
CA LEU A 440 6.89 -8.46 -8.79
C LEU A 440 6.02 -7.61 -9.72
N THR A 441 4.81 -7.28 -9.28
CA THR A 441 4.06 -6.23 -9.96
C THR A 441 4.62 -4.85 -9.67
N ILE A 442 4.46 -3.91 -10.60
CA ILE A 442 4.90 -2.51 -10.43
C ILE A 442 4.36 -1.89 -9.12
N HIS A 443 3.11 -2.18 -8.76
CA HIS A 443 2.50 -1.70 -7.52
C HIS A 443 3.27 -2.15 -6.27
N GLN A 444 3.80 -3.37 -6.25
CA GLN A 444 4.57 -3.91 -5.12
C GLN A 444 6.01 -3.42 -5.08
N ALA A 445 6.53 -3.01 -6.23
CA ALA A 445 7.85 -2.42 -6.32
C ALA A 445 7.86 -0.97 -5.82
N LYS A 446 6.70 -0.31 -5.70
CA LYS A 446 6.60 1.05 -5.14
C LYS A 446 7.19 1.07 -3.72
N GLY A 447 8.13 1.99 -3.49
CA GLY A 447 8.88 2.11 -2.23
C GLY A 447 10.07 1.15 -2.05
N ARG A 448 10.36 0.27 -3.02
CA ARG A 448 11.50 -0.66 -3.00
C ARG A 448 12.50 -0.32 -4.09
N GLU A 449 13.75 -0.78 -3.95
CA GLU A 449 14.86 -0.42 -4.86
C GLU A 449 15.83 -1.60 -5.02
N TRP A 450 16.40 -1.76 -6.21
CA TRP A 450 17.36 -2.82 -6.54
C TRP A 450 18.60 -2.26 -7.24
N GLY A 451 19.64 -3.06 -7.45
CA GLY A 451 20.79 -2.64 -8.27
C GLY A 451 20.38 -2.54 -9.74
N THR A 452 20.01 -3.69 -10.30
CA THR A 452 19.51 -3.81 -11.68
C THR A 452 18.07 -4.31 -11.70
N VAL A 453 17.21 -3.61 -12.44
CA VAL A 453 15.79 -3.96 -12.63
C VAL A 453 15.55 -4.33 -14.08
N ALA A 454 14.93 -5.48 -14.34
CA ALA A 454 14.33 -5.79 -15.63
C ALA A 454 12.84 -5.46 -15.59
N VAL A 455 12.32 -4.90 -16.68
CA VAL A 455 10.89 -4.62 -16.84
C VAL A 455 10.39 -5.37 -18.08
N GLY A 456 9.37 -6.21 -17.90
CA GLY A 456 8.66 -6.83 -19.02
C GLY A 456 7.85 -5.77 -19.73
N ILE A 457 8.25 -5.44 -20.97
CA ILE A 457 7.69 -4.32 -21.73
C ILE A 457 6.99 -4.85 -22.97
N THR A 458 5.72 -4.52 -23.12
CA THR A 458 4.94 -4.79 -24.33
C THR A 458 5.28 -3.82 -25.46
N ASP A 459 5.01 -4.19 -26.72
CA ASP A 459 5.20 -3.30 -27.88
C ASP A 459 4.50 -1.95 -27.72
N ARG A 460 3.32 -1.97 -27.09
CA ARG A 460 2.55 -0.76 -26.77
C ARG A 460 3.30 0.15 -25.80
N GLU A 461 3.85 -0.41 -24.73
CA GLU A 461 4.63 0.35 -23.74
C GLU A 461 5.97 0.83 -24.30
N GLN A 462 6.60 0.05 -25.19
CA GLN A 462 7.79 0.47 -25.92
C GLN A 462 7.48 1.70 -26.79
N THR A 463 6.32 1.72 -27.44
CA THR A 463 5.85 2.89 -28.22
C THR A 463 5.62 4.09 -27.31
N MET A 464 5.00 3.92 -26.14
CA MET A 464 4.80 5.01 -25.17
C MET A 464 6.12 5.63 -24.72
N LEU A 465 7.15 4.81 -24.45
CA LEU A 465 8.47 5.30 -24.07
C LEU A 465 9.15 6.06 -25.22
N ALA A 466 8.99 5.60 -26.47
CA ALA A 466 9.54 6.27 -27.64
C ALA A 466 8.85 7.61 -27.96
N THR A 467 7.61 7.83 -27.50
CA THR A 467 6.90 9.10 -27.68
C THR A 467 7.04 10.05 -26.49
N GLY A 468 7.60 9.58 -25.37
CA GLY A 468 7.66 10.33 -24.12
C GLY A 468 6.46 10.06 -23.20
N LEU A 469 6.70 10.14 -21.89
CA LEU A 469 5.71 9.87 -20.85
C LEU A 469 4.97 11.16 -20.43
N ASP A 470 3.75 11.00 -19.91
CA ASP A 470 2.89 12.10 -19.44
C ASP A 470 2.41 11.73 -18.04
N VAL A 471 2.72 12.58 -17.06
CA VAL A 471 2.40 12.39 -15.64
C VAL A 471 0.90 12.21 -15.39
N ARG A 472 0.03 12.73 -16.26
CA ARG A 472 -1.44 12.63 -16.13
C ARG A 472 -1.94 11.24 -16.50
N ASN A 473 -1.21 10.50 -17.33
CA ASN A 473 -1.56 9.15 -17.76
C ASN A 473 -1.10 8.09 -16.73
N GLU A 474 -2.03 7.26 -16.27
CA GLU A 474 -1.76 6.26 -15.24
C GLU A 474 -0.80 5.15 -15.71
N GLU A 475 -0.92 4.69 -16.96
CA GLU A 475 -0.01 3.69 -17.52
C GLU A 475 1.41 4.25 -17.63
N HIS A 476 1.54 5.53 -17.99
CA HIS A 476 2.83 6.22 -18.05
C HIS A 476 3.46 6.34 -16.65
N ARG A 477 2.66 6.63 -15.62
CA ARG A 477 3.14 6.61 -14.22
C ARG A 477 3.60 5.21 -13.78
N LYS A 478 2.89 4.14 -14.18
CA LYS A 478 3.32 2.75 -13.90
C LYS A 478 4.69 2.47 -14.51
N LEU A 479 4.89 2.81 -15.78
CA LEU A 479 6.18 2.68 -16.45
C LEU A 479 7.26 3.50 -15.75
N TYR A 480 6.99 4.78 -15.45
CA TYR A 480 7.93 5.63 -14.71
C TYR A 480 8.34 4.99 -13.38
N VAL A 481 7.38 4.48 -12.59
CA VAL A 481 7.68 3.82 -11.33
C VAL A 481 8.57 2.61 -11.55
N ALA A 482 8.21 1.72 -12.49
CA ALA A 482 8.98 0.53 -12.82
C ALA A 482 10.44 0.86 -13.17
N LEU A 483 10.61 1.84 -14.07
CA LEU A 483 11.92 2.17 -14.63
C LEU A 483 12.85 2.91 -13.65
N THR A 484 12.27 3.55 -12.62
CA THR A 484 13.02 4.29 -11.59
C THR A 484 13.31 3.46 -10.32
N ARG A 485 13.09 2.15 -10.35
CA ARG A 485 13.43 1.23 -9.23
C ARG A 485 14.88 0.74 -9.27
N GLY A 486 15.55 0.79 -10.43
CA GLY A 486 16.95 0.42 -10.59
C GLY A 486 17.88 1.54 -10.14
N ARG A 487 18.75 1.27 -9.16
CA ARG A 487 19.76 2.23 -8.69
C ARG A 487 20.93 2.35 -9.66
N ASP A 488 21.26 1.26 -10.34
CA ASP A 488 22.42 1.19 -11.24
C ASP A 488 22.00 1.12 -12.69
N ARG A 489 20.97 0.31 -12.98
CA ARG A 489 20.53 0.06 -14.35
C ARG A 489 19.09 -0.43 -14.38
N THR A 490 18.41 -0.09 -15.46
CA THR A 490 17.11 -0.65 -15.83
C THR A 490 17.20 -1.18 -17.25
N ILE A 491 16.68 -2.38 -17.49
CA ILE A 491 16.68 -3.08 -18.79
C ILE A 491 15.26 -3.48 -19.18
N ALA A 492 15.01 -3.63 -20.48
CA ALA A 492 13.80 -4.24 -21.01
C ALA A 492 14.02 -5.73 -21.26
N ILE A 493 13.01 -6.54 -20.97
CA ILE A 493 12.95 -7.97 -21.31
C ILE A 493 11.71 -8.27 -22.14
#